data_AF-S4R4F3-F1
#
_entry.id   AF-S4R4F3-F1
#
_cell.length_a   1.000
_cell.length_b   1.000
_cell.length_c   1.000
_cell.angle_alpha   90.00
_cell.angle_beta   90.00
_cell.angle_gamma   90.00
#
_symmetry.space_group_name_H-M   'P 1'
#
loop_
_entity.id
_entity.type
_entity.pdbx_description
1 polymer ?
#
loop_
_entity_poly.entity_id
_entity_poly.type
_entity_poly.pdbx_seq_one_letter_code
_entity_poly.pdbx_strand_id
1 'polypeptide(L)'
;LLLLRVIAVLLLPLALALAHATTVLHFYTTGDVERLRAALIRPYSSLEEAFHAATGLAALGEQLPDEQSACEFINAELDPSDVHSVYYAARTSKVLSDCELSVSNETREGLLALISEDATVAEVAHAVGALVALDLPLSSQQAVTALAVALAREDSPPATIQALLAASYLSQQADLNRIYQEVEDLVARADEHGGLYLQFEEGLEVTGRFVHAAYSLAEHMGTAPNIKPPIQNQVVQLSNAVLGRSSLATLAQASSVALAAAKLSNNRFHVPLVVQPDGASALSHKQPTLRVRGTANVTLSQIL
;
A
#
# COMPACT_ATOMS: atom_id res chain seq x y z
N LEU A 1 10.23 31.01 42.23
CA LEU A 1 9.28 29.86 42.20
C LEU A 1 7.96 30.17 41.48
N LEU A 2 7.27 31.27 41.77
CA LEU A 2 6.04 31.65 41.02
C LEU A 2 6.29 31.85 39.52
N LEU A 3 7.41 32.50 39.15
CA LEU A 3 7.76 32.78 37.75
C LEU A 3 7.97 31.50 36.92
N LEU A 4 8.62 30.47 37.49
CA LEU A 4 8.79 29.16 36.83
C LEU A 4 7.45 28.42 36.64
N ARG A 5 6.51 28.56 37.58
CA ARG A 5 5.18 27.95 37.48
C ARG A 5 4.33 28.63 36.41
N VAL A 6 4.42 29.95 36.28
CA VAL A 6 3.72 30.72 35.23
C VAL A 6 4.30 30.41 33.85
N ILE A 7 5.62 30.28 33.73
CA ILE A 7 6.28 29.88 32.47
C ILE A 7 5.89 28.43 32.09
N ALA A 8 5.84 27.49 33.04
CA ALA A 8 5.39 26.12 32.76
C ALA A 8 3.91 26.04 32.34
N VAL A 9 3.04 26.88 32.91
CA VAL A 9 1.60 26.94 32.58
C VAL A 9 1.35 27.64 31.24
N LEU A 10 2.23 28.53 30.79
CA LEU A 10 2.16 29.16 29.46
C LEU A 10 2.83 28.32 28.35
N LEU A 11 3.86 27.53 28.69
CA LEU A 11 4.54 26.65 27.72
C LEU A 11 3.77 25.35 27.44
N LEU A 12 2.97 24.85 28.40
CA LEU A 12 2.15 23.64 28.20
C LEU A 12 1.08 23.79 27.11
N PRO A 13 0.25 24.85 27.07
CA PRO A 13 -0.69 25.08 25.97
C PRO A 13 0.01 25.46 24.66
N LEU A 14 1.21 26.06 24.71
CA LEU A 14 1.99 26.34 23.50
C LEU A 14 2.57 25.05 22.89
N ALA A 15 3.02 24.10 23.71
CA ALA A 15 3.43 22.77 23.28
C ALA A 15 2.24 21.92 22.77
N LEU A 16 1.05 22.08 23.35
CA LEU A 16 -0.19 21.45 22.87
C LEU A 16 -0.74 22.12 21.58
N ALA A 17 -0.54 23.43 21.39
CA ALA A 17 -0.90 24.13 20.16
C ALA A 17 0.09 23.85 19.01
N LEU A 18 1.34 23.49 19.33
CA LEU A 18 2.31 22.95 18.36
C LEU A 18 2.06 21.47 18.05
N ALA A 19 1.30 20.78 18.90
CA ALA A 19 0.71 19.49 18.60
C ALA A 19 -0.68 19.70 17.97
N HIS A 20 -0.73 20.28 16.77
CA HIS A 20 -1.77 19.88 15.83
C HIS A 20 -1.46 18.43 15.43
N ALA A 21 -1.63 17.50 16.37
CA ALA A 21 -1.65 16.09 16.06
C ALA A 21 -2.84 15.93 15.14
N THR A 22 -2.58 15.90 13.84
CA THR A 22 -3.49 15.41 12.82
C THR A 22 -3.71 13.94 13.13
N THR A 23 -4.56 13.68 14.12
CA THR A 23 -4.94 12.33 14.52
C THR A 23 -5.67 11.73 13.33
N VAL A 24 -5.22 10.56 12.87
CA VAL A 24 -5.97 9.79 11.90
C VAL A 24 -7.37 9.58 12.48
N LEU A 25 -8.40 9.99 11.73
CA LEU A 25 -9.79 9.92 12.20
C LEU A 25 -10.26 8.47 12.28
N HIS A 26 -9.69 7.63 11.42
CA HIS A 26 -10.01 6.23 11.29
C HIS A 26 -8.81 5.37 11.65
N PHE A 27 -9.04 4.37 12.48
CA PHE A 27 -8.12 3.28 12.72
C PHE A 27 -8.93 1.99 12.66
N TYR A 28 -8.31 0.90 12.21
CA TYR A 28 -9.01 -0.37 12.25
C TYR A 28 -9.12 -0.89 13.68
N THR A 29 -10.36 -1.14 14.10
CA THR A 29 -10.66 -2.02 15.22
C THR A 29 -10.52 -3.48 14.79
N THR A 30 -10.48 -4.41 15.74
CA THR A 30 -10.50 -5.86 15.43
C THR A 30 -11.68 -6.24 14.54
N GLY A 31 -12.86 -5.65 14.78
CA GLY A 31 -14.03 -5.89 13.95
C GLY A 31 -13.91 -5.35 12.52
N ASP A 32 -13.06 -4.35 12.27
CA ASP A 32 -12.83 -3.82 10.92
C ASP A 32 -11.86 -4.72 10.14
N VAL A 33 -10.83 -5.24 10.81
CA VAL A 33 -9.91 -6.23 10.22
C VAL A 33 -10.67 -7.50 9.84
N GLU A 34 -11.56 -7.99 10.70
CA GLU A 34 -12.41 -9.16 10.39
C GLU A 34 -13.33 -8.92 9.17
N ARG A 35 -13.84 -7.70 8.99
CA ARG A 35 -14.64 -7.38 7.79
C ARG A 35 -13.79 -7.32 6.53
N LEU A 36 -12.59 -6.77 6.63
CA LEU A 36 -11.62 -6.75 5.53
C LEU A 36 -11.19 -8.17 5.14
N ARG A 37 -10.88 -9.00 6.13
CA ARG A 37 -10.63 -10.44 5.98
C ARG A 37 -11.78 -11.14 5.28
N ALA A 38 -13.02 -10.93 5.74
CA ALA A 38 -14.20 -11.52 5.12
C ALA A 38 -14.41 -11.06 3.67
N ALA A 39 -14.05 -9.82 3.32
CA ALA A 39 -14.10 -9.32 1.95
C ALA A 39 -13.07 -9.99 1.02
N LEU A 40 -11.95 -10.46 1.58
CA LEU A 40 -10.88 -11.17 0.87
C LEU A 40 -11.16 -12.68 0.74
N ILE A 41 -11.87 -13.28 1.71
CA ILE A 41 -12.28 -14.70 1.66
C ILE A 41 -13.59 -14.82 0.89
N ARG A 42 -13.50 -14.69 -0.43
CA ARG A 42 -14.60 -14.91 -1.37
C ARG A 42 -14.13 -15.70 -2.59
N PRO A 43 -15.04 -16.36 -3.32
CA PRO A 43 -14.67 -17.08 -4.54
C PRO A 43 -14.02 -16.13 -5.56
N TYR A 44 -13.01 -16.64 -6.24
CA TYR A 44 -12.36 -16.02 -7.40
C TYR A 44 -12.50 -16.91 -8.62
N SER A 45 -12.46 -16.31 -9.79
CA SER A 45 -12.66 -16.95 -11.08
C SER A 45 -11.57 -16.64 -12.11
N SER A 46 -10.63 -15.77 -11.75
CA SER A 46 -9.48 -15.39 -12.58
C SER A 46 -8.19 -15.35 -11.76
N LEU A 47 -7.05 -15.41 -12.45
CA LEU A 47 -5.74 -15.25 -11.83
C LEU A 47 -5.60 -13.91 -11.09
N GLU A 48 -6.17 -12.83 -11.64
CA GLU A 48 -6.17 -11.50 -11.01
C GLU A 48 -6.94 -11.49 -9.70
N GLU A 49 -8.14 -12.09 -9.66
CA GLU A 49 -8.92 -12.21 -8.45
C GLU A 49 -8.21 -13.08 -7.40
N ALA A 50 -7.61 -14.20 -7.82
CA ALA A 50 -6.81 -15.06 -6.94
C ALA A 50 -5.61 -14.30 -6.35
N PHE A 51 -4.90 -13.54 -7.18
CA PHE A 51 -3.80 -12.66 -6.77
C PHE A 51 -4.25 -11.67 -5.71
N HIS A 52 -5.38 -10.98 -5.92
CA HIS A 52 -5.88 -10.01 -4.97
C HIS A 52 -6.30 -10.64 -3.63
N ALA A 53 -6.97 -11.79 -3.66
CA ALA A 53 -7.35 -12.52 -2.45
C ALA A 53 -6.11 -12.94 -1.64
N ALA A 54 -5.14 -13.60 -2.29
CA ALA A 54 -3.95 -14.12 -1.63
C ALA A 54 -3.04 -13.01 -1.10
N THR A 55 -2.72 -12.00 -1.92
CA THR A 55 -1.85 -10.89 -1.49
C THR A 55 -2.51 -9.99 -0.45
N GLY A 56 -3.84 -9.82 -0.52
CA GLY A 56 -4.58 -9.07 0.49
C GLY A 56 -4.54 -9.76 1.85
N LEU A 57 -4.77 -11.08 1.90
CA LEU A 57 -4.68 -11.86 3.15
C LEU A 57 -3.24 -11.88 3.70
N ALA A 58 -2.25 -12.09 2.82
CA ALA A 58 -0.84 -12.04 3.21
C ALA A 58 -0.46 -10.68 3.82
N ALA A 59 -1.02 -9.57 3.32
CA ALA A 59 -0.82 -8.24 3.90
C ALA A 59 -1.42 -8.09 5.31
N LEU A 60 -2.45 -8.88 5.66
CA LEU A 60 -2.99 -8.98 7.02
C LEU A 60 -2.19 -9.94 7.89
N GLY A 61 -1.18 -10.63 7.36
CA GLY A 61 -0.44 -11.68 8.06
C GLY A 61 -1.21 -13.00 8.12
N GLU A 62 -2.19 -13.19 7.23
CA GLU A 62 -3.00 -14.41 7.12
C GLU A 62 -2.68 -15.19 5.85
N GLN A 63 -2.95 -16.49 5.92
CA GLN A 63 -2.86 -17.39 4.77
C GLN A 63 -4.22 -17.51 4.08
N LEU A 64 -4.19 -17.86 2.80
CA LEU A 64 -5.42 -18.20 2.09
C LEU A 64 -5.97 -19.53 2.66
N PRO A 65 -7.28 -19.66 2.95
CA PRO A 65 -7.82 -20.85 3.64
C PRO A 65 -7.57 -22.19 2.94
N ASP A 66 -7.39 -22.20 1.62
CA ASP A 66 -7.09 -23.39 0.82
C ASP A 66 -5.96 -23.09 -0.17
N GLU A 67 -4.73 -23.01 0.36
CA GLU A 67 -3.54 -22.68 -0.44
C GLU A 67 -3.22 -23.73 -1.51
N GLN A 68 -3.54 -25.00 -1.25
CA GLN A 68 -3.32 -26.07 -2.22
C GLN A 68 -4.23 -25.92 -3.43
N SER A 69 -5.54 -25.77 -3.23
CA SER A 69 -6.46 -25.53 -4.35
C SER A 69 -6.14 -24.25 -5.10
N ALA A 70 -5.67 -23.21 -4.40
CA ALA A 70 -5.22 -21.98 -5.04
C ALA A 70 -3.96 -22.19 -5.91
N CYS A 71 -3.01 -22.99 -5.44
CA CYS A 71 -1.82 -23.34 -6.19
C CYS A 71 -2.17 -24.17 -7.44
N GLU A 72 -3.08 -25.14 -7.31
CA GLU A 72 -3.60 -25.93 -8.43
C GLU A 72 -4.31 -25.02 -9.45
N PHE A 73 -5.13 -24.07 -8.98
CA PHE A 73 -5.82 -23.10 -9.82
C PHE A 73 -4.85 -22.23 -10.64
N ILE A 74 -3.83 -21.62 -10.00
CA ILE A 74 -2.90 -20.75 -10.74
C ILE A 74 -2.04 -21.51 -11.75
N ASN A 75 -1.72 -22.78 -11.49
CA ASN A 75 -1.01 -23.63 -12.44
C ASN A 75 -1.90 -24.04 -13.62
N ALA A 76 -3.19 -24.28 -13.38
CA ALA A 76 -4.14 -24.68 -14.41
C ALA A 76 -4.52 -23.52 -15.35
N GLU A 77 -4.68 -22.31 -14.81
CA GLU A 77 -5.12 -21.12 -15.56
C GLU A 77 -3.97 -20.30 -16.15
N LEU A 78 -2.71 -20.71 -15.92
CA LEU A 78 -1.54 -20.03 -16.47
C LEU A 78 -1.53 -20.08 -17.99
N ASP A 79 -1.55 -18.91 -18.62
CA ASP A 79 -1.22 -18.71 -20.03
C ASP A 79 0.22 -18.18 -20.12
N PRO A 80 1.19 -19.01 -20.54
CA PRO A 80 2.60 -18.63 -20.60
C PRO A 80 2.92 -17.57 -21.67
N SER A 81 1.97 -17.23 -22.55
CA SER A 81 2.11 -16.21 -23.60
C SER A 81 1.55 -14.85 -23.21
N ASP A 82 0.77 -14.78 -22.13
CA ASP A 82 0.22 -13.53 -21.60
C ASP A 82 1.00 -13.06 -20.37
N VAL A 83 1.63 -11.89 -20.47
CA VAL A 83 2.40 -11.29 -19.37
C VAL A 83 1.55 -11.04 -18.12
N HIS A 84 0.27 -10.73 -18.27
CA HIS A 84 -0.64 -10.50 -17.14
C HIS A 84 -0.93 -11.81 -16.41
N SER A 85 -1.23 -12.87 -17.16
CA SER A 85 -1.37 -14.23 -16.61
C SER A 85 -0.14 -14.68 -15.84
N VAL A 86 1.06 -14.57 -16.45
CA VAL A 86 2.32 -14.96 -15.80
C VAL A 86 2.59 -14.12 -14.54
N TYR A 87 2.34 -12.81 -14.60
CA TYR A 87 2.49 -11.93 -13.44
C TYR A 87 1.56 -12.35 -12.29
N TYR A 88 0.25 -12.49 -12.53
CA TYR A 88 -0.69 -12.82 -11.48
C TYR A 88 -0.40 -14.19 -10.87
N ALA A 89 -0.09 -15.21 -11.69
CA ALA A 89 0.27 -16.54 -11.19
C ALA A 89 1.57 -16.50 -10.37
N ALA A 90 2.66 -15.91 -10.90
CA ALA A 90 3.95 -15.88 -10.22
C ALA A 90 3.92 -15.08 -8.92
N ARG A 91 3.17 -13.98 -8.88
CA ARG A 91 3.02 -13.20 -7.65
C ARG A 91 2.17 -13.90 -6.61
N THR A 92 1.16 -14.65 -7.04
CA THR A 92 0.31 -15.45 -6.15
C THR A 92 1.11 -16.60 -5.54
N SER A 93 1.92 -17.32 -6.34
CA SER A 93 2.72 -18.44 -5.82
C SER A 93 3.67 -18.02 -4.70
N LYS A 94 4.25 -16.80 -4.76
CA LYS A 94 5.16 -16.30 -3.71
C LYS A 94 4.53 -16.03 -2.36
N VAL A 95 3.19 -15.89 -2.28
CA VAL A 95 2.49 -15.68 -1.01
C VAL A 95 1.79 -16.93 -0.49
N LEU A 96 1.71 -18.00 -1.29
CA LEU A 96 1.18 -19.30 -0.88
C LEU A 96 2.30 -20.17 -0.31
N SER A 97 2.02 -20.94 0.73
CA SER A 97 2.98 -21.90 1.27
C SER A 97 3.17 -23.06 0.29
N ASP A 98 4.42 -23.47 0.07
CA ASP A 98 4.79 -24.64 -0.73
C ASP A 98 4.23 -24.66 -2.17
N CYS A 99 3.94 -23.49 -2.76
CA CYS A 99 3.52 -23.37 -4.15
C CYS A 99 4.67 -22.97 -5.06
N GLU A 100 5.18 -23.92 -5.85
CA GLU A 100 6.21 -23.66 -6.85
C GLU A 100 5.58 -23.41 -8.22
N LEU A 101 5.97 -22.32 -8.87
CA LEU A 101 5.58 -22.00 -10.24
C LEU A 101 6.84 -21.97 -11.10
N SER A 102 6.93 -22.88 -12.08
CA SER A 102 8.02 -22.91 -13.05
C SER A 102 7.52 -22.48 -14.43
N VAL A 103 8.28 -21.65 -15.13
CA VAL A 103 7.99 -21.23 -16.51
C VAL A 103 9.06 -21.74 -17.47
N SER A 104 8.72 -21.87 -18.75
CA SER A 104 9.68 -22.30 -19.76
C SER A 104 10.68 -21.20 -20.11
N ASN A 105 11.75 -21.55 -20.83
CA ASN A 105 12.72 -20.56 -21.31
C ASN A 105 12.07 -19.58 -22.29
N GLU A 106 11.13 -20.04 -23.12
CA GLU A 106 10.39 -19.21 -24.06
C GLU A 106 9.55 -18.15 -23.33
N THR A 107 8.85 -18.53 -22.26
CA THR A 107 8.14 -17.56 -21.40
C THR A 107 9.11 -16.55 -20.80
N ARG A 108 10.25 -17.00 -20.27
CA ARG A 108 11.27 -16.10 -19.73
C ARG A 108 11.79 -15.11 -20.76
N GLU A 109 12.09 -15.56 -21.98
CA GLU A 109 12.54 -14.70 -23.08
C GLU A 109 11.45 -13.70 -23.48
N GLY A 110 10.18 -14.12 -23.51
CA GLY A 110 9.03 -13.25 -23.73
C GLY A 110 8.92 -12.14 -22.68
N LEU A 111 9.06 -12.48 -21.39
CA LEU A 111 9.07 -11.48 -20.31
C LEU A 111 10.23 -10.48 -20.46
N LEU A 112 11.43 -10.96 -20.78
CA LEU A 112 12.59 -10.09 -20.98
C LEU A 112 12.42 -9.16 -22.20
N ALA A 113 11.77 -9.63 -23.27
CA ALA A 113 11.48 -8.82 -24.45
C ALA A 113 10.51 -7.67 -24.17
N LEU A 114 9.61 -7.83 -23.19
CA LEU A 114 8.70 -6.77 -22.74
C LEU A 114 9.39 -5.72 -21.87
N ILE A 115 10.62 -5.95 -21.40
CA ILE A 115 11.46 -4.90 -20.80
C ILE A 115 12.08 -4.08 -21.93
N SER A 116 11.26 -3.33 -22.64
CA SER A 116 11.64 -2.53 -23.80
C SER A 116 10.98 -1.16 -23.77
N GLU A 117 11.56 -0.23 -24.53
CA GLU A 117 11.03 1.13 -24.65
C GLU A 117 9.72 1.18 -25.44
N ASP A 118 9.35 0.16 -26.20
CA ASP A 118 8.12 0.13 -27.01
C ASP A 118 6.90 -0.41 -26.24
N ALA A 119 7.12 -1.10 -25.13
CA ALA A 119 6.06 -1.68 -24.31
C ALA A 119 5.29 -0.63 -23.49
N THR A 120 4.08 -0.97 -23.06
CA THR A 120 3.26 -0.18 -22.13
C THR A 120 3.80 -0.25 -20.71
N VAL A 121 3.35 0.66 -19.83
CA VAL A 121 3.79 0.64 -18.43
C VAL A 121 3.35 -0.67 -17.75
N ALA A 122 2.14 -1.13 -18.04
CA ALA A 122 1.59 -2.37 -17.48
C ALA A 122 2.41 -3.60 -17.90
N GLU A 123 2.76 -3.72 -19.19
CA GLU A 123 3.57 -4.84 -19.70
C GLU A 123 4.95 -4.87 -19.05
N VAL A 124 5.66 -3.73 -19.00
CA VAL A 124 6.98 -3.65 -18.36
C VAL A 124 6.88 -3.97 -16.86
N ALA A 125 5.92 -3.38 -16.17
CA ALA A 125 5.73 -3.58 -14.73
C ALA A 125 5.38 -5.03 -14.38
N HIS A 126 4.51 -5.66 -15.16
CA HIS A 126 4.12 -7.06 -14.97
C HIS A 126 5.26 -8.02 -15.33
N ALA A 127 6.02 -7.75 -16.39
CA ALA A 127 7.21 -8.53 -16.72
C ALA A 127 8.25 -8.48 -15.61
N VAL A 128 8.56 -7.28 -15.09
CA VAL A 128 9.47 -7.10 -13.94
C VAL A 128 8.93 -7.84 -12.71
N GLY A 129 7.66 -7.66 -12.39
CA GLY A 129 7.03 -8.31 -11.25
C GLY A 129 7.06 -9.84 -11.33
N ALA A 130 6.84 -10.40 -12.51
CA ALA A 130 6.90 -11.83 -12.77
C ALA A 130 8.33 -12.38 -12.65
N LEU A 131 9.30 -11.74 -13.32
CA LEU A 131 10.70 -12.17 -13.29
C LEU A 131 11.25 -12.16 -11.85
N VAL A 132 10.96 -11.12 -11.07
CA VAL A 132 11.39 -11.05 -9.66
C VAL A 132 10.72 -12.15 -8.82
N ALA A 133 9.44 -12.41 -9.03
CA ALA A 133 8.72 -13.42 -8.26
C ALA A 133 9.21 -14.85 -8.56
N LEU A 134 9.60 -15.11 -9.80
CA LEU A 134 10.18 -16.37 -10.26
C LEU A 134 11.69 -16.49 -9.98
N ASP A 135 12.27 -15.50 -9.29
CA ASP A 135 13.71 -15.42 -9.00
C ASP A 135 14.58 -15.48 -10.29
N LEU A 136 14.06 -14.95 -11.40
CA LEU A 136 14.72 -14.89 -12.70
C LEU A 136 15.50 -13.58 -12.87
N PRO A 137 16.72 -13.62 -13.45
CA PRO A 137 17.56 -12.44 -13.56
C PRO A 137 17.02 -11.46 -14.62
N LEU A 138 17.11 -10.17 -14.31
CA LEU A 138 16.77 -9.06 -15.20
C LEU A 138 17.73 -7.88 -15.00
N SER A 139 17.84 -7.00 -16.00
CA SER A 139 18.63 -5.77 -15.88
C SER A 139 17.80 -4.65 -15.25
N SER A 140 18.08 -4.31 -13.98
CA SER A 140 17.33 -3.27 -13.28
C SER A 140 17.41 -1.91 -13.98
N GLN A 141 18.56 -1.53 -14.53
CA GLN A 141 18.70 -0.25 -15.23
C GLN A 141 17.90 -0.21 -16.54
N GLN A 142 17.84 -1.33 -17.28
CA GLN A 142 17.00 -1.41 -18.48
C GLN A 142 15.52 -1.31 -18.11
N ALA A 143 15.08 -1.99 -17.05
CA ALA A 143 13.71 -1.91 -16.56
C ALA A 143 13.31 -0.50 -16.13
N VAL A 144 14.16 0.21 -15.38
CA VAL A 144 13.94 1.62 -15.03
C VAL A 144 13.80 2.49 -16.29
N THR A 145 14.67 2.28 -17.27
CA THR A 145 14.66 3.06 -18.52
C THR A 145 13.37 2.81 -19.31
N ALA A 146 12.97 1.55 -19.47
CA ALA A 146 11.73 1.15 -20.13
C ALA A 146 10.50 1.76 -19.43
N LEU A 147 10.41 1.65 -18.10
CA LEU A 147 9.32 2.25 -17.31
C LEU A 147 9.27 3.78 -17.49
N ALA A 148 10.39 4.47 -17.41
CA ALA A 148 10.46 5.92 -17.55
C ALA A 148 10.06 6.41 -18.96
N VAL A 149 10.41 5.63 -19.99
CA VAL A 149 10.03 5.91 -21.37
C VAL A 149 8.55 5.61 -21.62
N ALA A 150 8.03 4.52 -21.06
CA ALA A 150 6.61 4.17 -21.15
C ALA A 150 5.73 5.20 -20.41
N LEU A 151 6.11 5.64 -19.20
CA LEU A 151 5.39 6.67 -18.44
C LEU A 151 5.31 8.01 -19.19
N ALA A 152 6.36 8.38 -19.92
CA ALA A 152 6.35 9.60 -20.72
C ALA A 152 5.30 9.57 -21.86
N ARG A 153 4.81 8.39 -22.25
CA ARG A 153 3.73 8.21 -23.23
C ARG A 153 2.37 7.98 -22.56
N GLU A 154 2.36 7.34 -21.41
CA GLU A 154 1.17 6.88 -20.69
C GLU A 154 1.12 7.53 -19.30
N ASP A 155 0.72 8.80 -19.27
CA ASP A 155 0.61 9.57 -18.03
C ASP A 155 -0.79 9.42 -17.40
N SER A 156 -1.00 8.30 -16.71
CA SER A 156 -2.21 8.05 -15.91
C SER A 156 -1.84 7.66 -14.47
N PRO A 157 -2.73 7.91 -13.48
CA PRO A 157 -2.51 7.46 -12.12
C PRO A 157 -2.27 5.94 -12.01
N PRO A 158 -3.07 5.06 -12.65
CA PRO A 158 -2.82 3.62 -12.60
C PRO A 158 -1.45 3.20 -13.17
N ALA A 159 -1.05 3.77 -14.31
CA ALA A 159 0.24 3.49 -14.94
C ALA A 159 1.40 3.93 -14.03
N THR A 160 1.34 5.15 -13.50
CA THR A 160 2.34 5.69 -12.57
C THR A 160 2.47 4.81 -11.32
N ILE A 161 1.36 4.36 -10.75
CA ILE A 161 1.34 3.46 -9.59
C ILE A 161 1.99 2.10 -9.91
N GLN A 162 1.72 1.53 -11.08
CA GLN A 162 2.36 0.29 -11.52
C GLN A 162 3.88 0.45 -11.67
N ALA A 163 4.34 1.56 -12.24
CA ALA A 163 5.76 1.85 -12.36
C ALA A 163 6.43 2.05 -11.00
N LEU A 164 5.81 2.76 -10.07
CA LEU A 164 6.27 2.92 -8.68
C LEU A 164 6.43 1.55 -8.00
N LEU A 165 5.42 0.68 -8.14
CA LEU A 165 5.45 -0.65 -7.55
C LEU A 165 6.53 -1.52 -8.18
N ALA A 166 6.65 -1.54 -9.51
CA ALA A 166 7.69 -2.28 -10.20
C ALA A 166 9.10 -1.81 -9.81
N ALA A 167 9.31 -0.50 -9.72
CA ALA A 167 10.57 0.10 -9.29
C ALA A 167 10.97 -0.34 -7.88
N SER A 168 10.01 -0.63 -6.99
CA SER A 168 10.30 -1.13 -5.63
C SER A 168 10.91 -2.53 -5.59
N TYR A 169 10.89 -3.27 -6.70
CA TYR A 169 11.50 -4.59 -6.84
C TYR A 169 12.90 -4.57 -7.47
N LEU A 170 13.30 -3.43 -8.04
CA LEU A 170 14.55 -3.31 -8.79
C LEU A 170 15.73 -3.06 -7.85
N SER A 171 16.96 -3.23 -8.35
CA SER A 171 18.16 -2.91 -7.56
C SER A 171 18.27 -1.41 -7.31
N GLN A 172 18.60 -1.01 -6.08
CA GLN A 172 18.94 0.37 -5.70
C GLN A 172 20.14 0.95 -6.49
N GLN A 173 20.93 0.11 -7.16
CA GLN A 173 22.03 0.57 -8.01
C GLN A 173 21.55 1.20 -9.32
N ALA A 174 20.30 0.95 -9.73
CA ALA A 174 19.67 1.63 -10.85
C ALA A 174 19.20 3.03 -10.45
N ASP A 175 19.07 3.94 -11.43
CA ASP A 175 18.62 5.32 -11.17
C ASP A 175 17.10 5.41 -10.96
N LEU A 176 16.63 5.06 -9.77
CA LEU A 176 15.21 5.08 -9.41
C LEU A 176 14.62 6.49 -9.23
N ASN A 177 15.46 7.53 -9.20
CA ASN A 177 15.05 8.87 -8.79
C ASN A 177 13.96 9.46 -9.68
N ARG A 178 14.03 9.23 -11.00
CA ARG A 178 13.03 9.73 -11.95
C ARG A 178 11.64 9.16 -11.66
N ILE A 179 11.55 7.85 -11.42
CA ILE A 179 10.27 7.20 -11.09
C ILE A 179 9.80 7.61 -9.69
N TYR A 180 10.72 7.77 -8.73
CA TYR A 180 10.38 8.17 -7.37
C TYR A 180 9.84 9.60 -7.27
N GLN A 181 10.30 10.52 -8.14
CA GLN A 181 9.77 11.89 -8.20
C GLN A 181 8.27 11.92 -8.55
N GLU A 182 7.78 10.95 -9.34
CA GLU A 182 6.37 10.83 -9.69
C GLU A 182 5.45 10.67 -8.47
N VAL A 183 5.96 10.25 -7.30
CA VAL A 183 5.15 10.19 -6.06
C VAL A 183 4.57 11.56 -5.73
N GLU A 184 5.36 12.62 -5.86
CA GLU A 184 4.93 13.99 -5.54
C GLU A 184 3.87 14.49 -6.53
N ASP A 185 4.16 14.30 -7.82
CA ASP A 185 3.29 14.73 -8.91
C ASP A 185 1.95 13.98 -8.88
N LEU A 186 2.00 12.70 -8.56
CA LEU A 186 0.82 11.87 -8.48
C LEU A 186 -0.07 12.24 -7.28
N VAL A 187 0.49 12.54 -6.11
CA VAL A 187 -0.29 13.01 -4.95
C VAL A 187 -1.03 14.30 -5.27
N ALA A 188 -0.39 15.20 -6.02
CA ALA A 188 -0.98 16.49 -6.39
C ALA A 188 -2.22 16.35 -7.30
N ARG A 189 -2.42 15.19 -7.92
CA ARG A 189 -3.57 14.86 -8.77
C ARG A 189 -4.75 14.26 -8.00
N ALA A 190 -4.57 13.90 -6.73
CA ALA A 190 -5.64 13.35 -5.92
C ALA A 190 -6.61 14.45 -5.45
N ASP A 191 -7.89 14.12 -5.36
CA ASP A 191 -8.95 15.01 -4.94
C ASP A 191 -9.06 15.09 -3.43
N GLU A 192 -9.09 16.33 -2.92
CA GLU A 192 -9.45 16.57 -1.53
C GLU A 192 -10.97 16.58 -1.35
N HIS A 193 -11.47 15.73 -0.47
CA HIS A 193 -12.88 15.73 -0.08
C HIS A 193 -13.05 16.18 1.38
N GLY A 194 -13.66 17.35 1.54
CA GLY A 194 -14.06 17.89 2.84
C GLY A 194 -12.91 18.14 3.82
N GLY A 195 -11.68 18.33 3.32
CA GLY A 195 -10.48 18.50 4.15
C GLY A 195 -10.03 17.26 4.91
N LEU A 196 -10.73 16.13 4.77
CA LEU A 196 -10.53 14.92 5.58
C LEU A 196 -10.01 13.73 4.79
N TYR A 197 -10.25 13.70 3.48
CA TYR A 197 -9.91 12.58 2.61
C TYR A 197 -9.15 13.10 1.39
N LEU A 198 -8.17 12.32 0.95
CA LEU A 198 -7.44 12.52 -0.29
C LEU A 198 -7.58 11.21 -1.07
N GLN A 199 -8.15 11.28 -2.27
CA GLN A 199 -8.50 10.10 -3.05
C GLN A 199 -8.36 10.40 -4.54
N PHE A 200 -7.93 9.43 -5.33
CA PHE A 200 -7.98 9.54 -6.79
C PHE A 200 -9.42 9.42 -7.31
N GLU A 201 -9.71 10.08 -8.44
CA GLU A 201 -11.00 10.04 -9.13
C GLU A 201 -11.41 8.60 -9.49
N GLU A 202 -10.44 7.75 -9.83
CA GLU A 202 -10.64 6.34 -10.18
C GLU A 202 -11.09 5.48 -8.99
N GLY A 203 -10.99 6.00 -7.77
CA GLY A 203 -11.59 5.39 -6.60
C GLY A 203 -10.61 4.88 -5.56
N LEU A 204 -11.17 4.11 -4.63
CA LEU A 204 -10.45 3.57 -3.47
C LEU A 204 -9.34 2.61 -3.87
N GLU A 205 -9.55 1.82 -4.92
CA GLU A 205 -8.55 0.84 -5.38
C GLU A 205 -7.25 1.52 -5.79
N VAL A 206 -7.34 2.51 -6.68
CA VAL A 206 -6.19 3.31 -7.14
C VAL A 206 -5.54 4.03 -5.96
N THR A 207 -6.33 4.56 -5.04
CA THR A 207 -5.83 5.22 -3.82
C THR A 207 -5.05 4.27 -2.90
N GLY A 208 -5.57 3.06 -2.65
CA GLY A 208 -4.89 2.05 -1.85
C GLY A 208 -3.60 1.57 -2.53
N ARG A 209 -3.66 1.30 -3.85
CA ARG A 209 -2.48 0.89 -4.63
C ARG A 209 -1.41 1.98 -4.65
N PHE A 210 -1.79 3.25 -4.74
CA PHE A 210 -0.86 4.37 -4.64
C PHE A 210 -0.12 4.37 -3.29
N VAL A 211 -0.85 4.32 -2.17
CA VAL A 211 -0.24 4.28 -0.83
C VAL A 211 0.72 3.09 -0.71
N HIS A 212 0.28 1.91 -1.16
CA HIS A 212 1.12 0.72 -1.15
C HIS A 212 2.41 0.89 -1.98
N ALA A 213 2.30 1.36 -3.22
CA ALA A 213 3.43 1.50 -4.15
C ALA A 213 4.42 2.59 -3.68
N ALA A 214 3.92 3.77 -3.31
CA ALA A 214 4.73 4.89 -2.85
C ALA A 214 5.53 4.52 -1.59
N TYR A 215 4.89 3.88 -0.61
CA TYR A 215 5.59 3.43 0.60
C TYR A 215 6.54 2.27 0.34
N SER A 216 6.22 1.36 -0.60
CA SER A 216 7.12 0.26 -0.97
C SER A 216 8.39 0.78 -1.62
N LEU A 217 8.29 1.71 -2.57
CA LEU A 217 9.46 2.32 -3.21
C LEU A 217 10.27 3.17 -2.23
N ALA A 218 9.60 3.96 -1.39
CA ALA A 218 10.25 4.79 -0.37
C ALA A 218 11.05 3.93 0.65
N GLU A 219 10.42 2.87 1.17
CA GLU A 219 11.09 1.89 2.03
C GLU A 219 12.27 1.23 1.31
N HIS A 220 12.06 0.81 0.06
CA HIS A 220 13.11 0.24 -0.76
C HIS A 220 14.27 1.22 -0.92
N MET A 221 14.04 2.52 -1.11
CA MET A 221 15.09 3.53 -1.25
C MET A 221 15.67 4.03 0.09
N GLY A 222 15.11 3.60 1.22
CA GLY A 222 15.52 4.08 2.54
C GLY A 222 15.19 5.55 2.83
N THR A 223 14.22 6.13 2.13
CA THR A 223 13.78 7.53 2.28
C THR A 223 12.29 7.59 2.58
N ALA A 224 11.81 8.67 3.22
CA ALA A 224 10.37 8.86 3.42
C ALA A 224 9.66 9.07 2.06
N PRO A 225 8.40 8.66 1.87
CA PRO A 225 7.67 8.97 0.64
C PRO A 225 7.64 10.49 0.37
N ASN A 226 7.88 10.92 -0.87
CA ASN A 226 7.86 12.35 -1.25
C ASN A 226 6.42 12.89 -1.37
N ILE A 227 5.69 12.82 -0.28
CA ILE A 227 4.35 13.35 -0.12
C ILE A 227 4.52 14.66 0.65
N LYS A 228 4.42 15.80 -0.04
CA LYS A 228 4.78 17.12 0.51
C LYS A 228 4.13 17.39 1.87
N PRO A 229 4.89 17.93 2.83
CA PRO A 229 4.32 18.69 3.93
C PRO A 229 4.35 20.19 3.61
N PRO A 230 3.18 20.82 3.42
CA PRO A 230 2.98 22.16 3.97
C PRO A 230 1.81 22.19 4.96
N ILE A 231 1.07 21.08 5.07
CA ILE A 231 0.11 20.78 6.12
C ILE A 231 0.28 19.28 6.37
N GLN A 232 0.45 18.84 7.61
CA GLN A 232 0.60 17.43 8.01
C GLN A 232 -0.61 16.52 7.65
N ASN A 233 -1.48 16.94 6.72
CA ASN A 233 -2.76 16.33 6.46
C ASN A 233 -2.79 15.38 5.26
N GLN A 234 -1.91 15.46 4.24
CA GLN A 234 -2.06 14.58 3.05
C GLN A 234 -1.93 13.09 3.38
N VAL A 235 -0.91 12.70 4.15
CA VAL A 235 -0.75 11.31 4.62
C VAL A 235 -1.93 10.88 5.48
N VAL A 236 -2.44 11.79 6.33
CA VAL A 236 -3.61 11.53 7.19
C VAL A 236 -4.89 11.42 6.37
N GLN A 237 -5.06 12.23 5.34
CA GLN A 237 -6.19 12.23 4.42
C GLN A 237 -6.20 10.97 3.56
N LEU A 238 -5.04 10.52 3.07
CA LEU A 238 -4.88 9.22 2.39
C LEU A 238 -5.20 8.07 3.35
N SER A 239 -4.70 8.15 4.59
CA SER A 239 -4.98 7.15 5.62
C SER A 239 -6.48 7.09 5.96
N ASN A 240 -7.14 8.24 6.09
CA ASN A 240 -8.58 8.31 6.31
C ASN A 240 -9.36 7.75 5.12
N ALA A 241 -8.90 7.97 3.88
CA ALA A 241 -9.53 7.43 2.69
C ALA A 241 -9.45 5.90 2.63
N VAL A 242 -8.30 5.33 2.99
CA VAL A 242 -8.07 3.88 3.04
C VAL A 242 -8.82 3.24 4.21
N LEU A 243 -8.68 3.79 5.42
CA LEU A 243 -9.17 3.17 6.65
C LEU A 243 -10.65 3.48 6.95
N GLY A 244 -11.19 4.57 6.41
CA GLY A 244 -12.55 5.03 6.70
C GLY A 244 -13.66 4.34 5.91
N ARG A 245 -13.33 3.34 5.07
CA ARG A 245 -14.29 2.68 4.18
C ARG A 245 -14.82 1.39 4.79
N SER A 246 -16.14 1.27 4.86
CA SER A 246 -16.84 0.14 5.48
C SER A 246 -17.31 -0.93 4.47
N SER A 247 -17.28 -0.64 3.17
CA SER A 247 -17.73 -1.54 2.10
C SER A 247 -16.66 -1.66 1.03
N LEU A 248 -16.33 -2.90 0.67
CA LEU A 248 -15.31 -3.27 -0.30
C LEU A 248 -15.97 -4.18 -1.33
N ALA A 249 -16.20 -3.67 -2.54
CA ALA A 249 -17.07 -4.34 -3.52
C ALA A 249 -16.34 -5.46 -4.27
N THR A 250 -15.04 -5.31 -4.50
CA THR A 250 -14.20 -6.22 -5.29
C THR A 250 -13.01 -6.73 -4.48
N LEU A 251 -12.44 -7.86 -4.92
CA LEU A 251 -11.20 -8.39 -4.36
C LEU A 251 -10.04 -7.39 -4.52
N ALA A 252 -9.96 -6.71 -5.67
CA ALA A 252 -8.96 -5.69 -5.94
C ALA A 252 -9.04 -4.51 -4.96
N GLN A 253 -10.24 -4.01 -4.68
CA GLN A 253 -10.46 -2.98 -3.65
C GLN A 253 -10.02 -3.46 -2.27
N ALA A 254 -10.47 -4.64 -1.84
CA ALA A 254 -10.11 -5.18 -0.53
C ALA A 254 -8.59 -5.39 -0.39
N SER A 255 -7.96 -5.96 -1.42
CA SER A 255 -6.52 -6.19 -1.49
C SER A 255 -5.74 -4.87 -1.41
N SER A 256 -6.13 -3.86 -2.20
CA SER A 256 -5.47 -2.54 -2.19
C SER A 256 -5.53 -1.87 -0.82
N VAL A 257 -6.65 -2.01 -0.11
CA VAL A 257 -6.84 -1.47 1.24
C VAL A 257 -5.99 -2.22 2.25
N ALA A 258 -5.95 -3.55 2.20
CA ALA A 258 -5.11 -4.37 3.08
C ALA A 258 -3.61 -4.05 2.89
N LEU A 259 -3.15 -3.97 1.65
CA LEU A 259 -1.77 -3.64 1.30
C LEU A 259 -1.38 -2.23 1.76
N ALA A 260 -2.26 -1.25 1.58
CA ALA A 260 -2.06 0.12 2.05
C ALA A 260 -2.04 0.19 3.58
N ALA A 261 -3.00 -0.45 4.25
CA ALA A 261 -3.07 -0.51 5.71
C ALA A 261 -1.82 -1.18 6.30
N ALA A 262 -1.30 -2.23 5.67
CA ALA A 262 -0.06 -2.89 6.06
C ALA A 262 1.15 -1.94 5.99
N LYS A 263 1.27 -1.15 4.91
CA LYS A 263 2.34 -0.16 4.79
C LYS A 263 2.18 1.00 5.77
N LEU A 264 0.96 1.49 5.98
CA LEU A 264 0.71 2.58 6.94
C LEU A 264 0.94 2.15 8.39
N SER A 265 0.61 0.90 8.74
CA SER A 265 0.82 0.36 10.09
C SER A 265 2.27 -0.06 10.36
N ASN A 266 2.99 -0.50 9.33
CA ASN A 266 4.35 -1.01 9.44
C ASN A 266 5.32 -0.23 8.54
N ASN A 267 5.53 1.07 8.85
CA ASN A 267 6.57 1.86 8.24
C ASN A 267 7.33 2.70 9.29
N ARG A 268 8.56 3.09 8.93
CA ARG A 268 9.46 3.84 9.81
C ARG A 268 9.39 5.37 9.64
N PHE A 269 8.58 5.86 8.69
CA PHE A 269 8.60 7.26 8.27
C PHE A 269 7.44 8.07 8.86
N HIS A 270 6.25 7.49 8.84
CA HIS A 270 5.00 8.04 9.35
C HIS A 270 4.42 7.06 10.36
N VAL A 271 4.77 7.22 11.65
CA VAL A 271 4.30 6.36 12.74
C VAL A 271 2.90 6.82 13.18
N PRO A 272 1.85 6.00 12.98
CA PRO A 272 0.51 6.37 13.42
C PRO A 272 0.40 6.33 14.95
N LEU A 273 -0.20 7.37 15.53
CA LEU A 273 -0.56 7.45 16.95
C LEU A 273 -2.08 7.39 17.07
N VAL A 274 -2.59 6.37 17.76
CA VAL A 274 -4.01 6.25 18.09
C VAL A 274 -4.23 6.74 19.53
N VAL A 275 -5.12 7.71 19.71
CA VAL A 275 -5.49 8.25 21.03
C VAL A 275 -6.95 7.93 21.27
N GLN A 276 -7.24 7.12 22.30
CA GLN A 276 -8.60 6.72 22.66
C GLN A 276 -8.92 7.10 24.11
N PRO A 277 -10.18 7.37 24.45
CA PRO A 277 -10.61 7.44 25.84
C PRO A 277 -10.31 6.15 26.59
N ASP A 278 -9.67 6.26 27.75
CA ASP A 278 -9.48 5.17 28.70
C ASP A 278 -10.69 5.12 29.64
N GLY A 279 -11.77 4.49 29.17
CA GLY A 279 -13.04 4.35 29.89
C GLY A 279 -14.19 5.17 29.28
N ALA A 280 -15.13 5.61 30.12
CA ALA A 280 -16.29 6.37 29.67
C ALA A 280 -15.86 7.71 29.03
N SER A 281 -16.28 7.92 27.78
CA SER A 281 -16.01 9.13 27.01
C SER A 281 -16.89 10.33 27.39
N ALA A 282 -17.91 10.11 28.24
CA ALA A 282 -18.83 11.13 28.69
C ALA A 282 -18.29 11.88 29.91
N LEU A 283 -17.97 13.16 29.72
CA LEU A 283 -17.58 14.06 30.82
C LEU A 283 -18.83 14.50 31.60
N SER A 284 -18.74 14.51 32.92
CA SER A 284 -19.78 15.08 33.79
C SER A 284 -19.17 15.95 34.86
N HIS A 285 -19.98 16.83 35.46
CA HIS A 285 -19.53 17.60 36.63
C HIS A 285 -19.01 16.72 37.78
N LYS A 286 -19.43 15.45 37.88
CA LYS A 286 -18.98 14.49 38.90
C LYS A 286 -17.72 13.72 38.50
N GLN A 287 -17.37 13.68 37.22
CA GLN A 287 -16.15 13.08 36.68
C GLN A 287 -15.58 13.99 35.57
N PRO A 288 -14.83 15.03 35.95
CA PRO A 288 -14.31 16.02 35.00
C PRO A 288 -13.01 15.58 34.30
N THR A 289 -12.54 14.36 34.55
CA THR A 289 -11.25 13.87 34.06
C THR A 289 -11.47 12.85 32.96
N LEU A 290 -11.11 13.21 31.72
CA LEU A 290 -10.95 12.26 30.63
C LEU A 290 -9.57 11.62 30.75
N ARG A 291 -9.54 10.31 30.98
CA ARG A 291 -8.30 9.54 30.78
C ARG A 291 -8.21 9.16 29.32
N VAL A 292 -7.01 9.25 28.75
CA VAL A 292 -6.75 8.84 27.38
C VAL A 292 -5.62 7.83 27.37
N ARG A 293 -5.75 6.82 26.53
CA ARG A 293 -4.72 5.84 26.22
C ARG A 293 -4.19 6.15 24.83
N GLY A 294 -2.88 6.39 24.75
CA GLY A 294 -2.17 6.50 23.48
C GLY A 294 -1.51 5.16 23.15
N THR A 295 -1.74 4.65 21.96
CA THR A 295 -1.02 3.48 21.42
C THR A 295 -0.20 3.95 20.22
N ALA A 296 1.12 3.86 20.33
CA ALA A 296 2.06 4.07 19.22
C ALA A 296 2.44 2.71 18.63
N ASN A 297 2.73 2.66 17.33
CA ASN A 297 3.01 1.42 16.58
C ASN A 297 1.82 0.45 16.55
N VAL A 298 0.67 0.91 16.04
CA VAL A 298 -0.45 0.01 15.77
C VAL A 298 -0.11 -0.84 14.56
N THR A 299 0.51 -2.01 14.80
CA THR A 299 0.68 -3.02 13.76
C THR A 299 -0.65 -3.73 13.53
N LEU A 300 -0.99 -4.09 12.28
CA LEU A 300 -2.19 -4.89 11.98
C LEU A 300 -2.23 -6.18 12.84
N SER A 301 -1.07 -6.76 13.13
CA SER A 301 -0.90 -7.93 14.01
C SER A 301 -1.15 -7.68 15.50
N GLN A 302 -1.29 -6.43 15.94
CA GLN A 302 -1.72 -6.08 17.31
C GLN A 302 -3.23 -5.77 17.38
N ILE A 303 -3.90 -5.71 16.22
CA ILE A 303 -5.36 -5.59 16.11
C ILE A 303 -6.02 -6.97 15.93
N LEU A 304 -5.31 -7.92 15.32
CA LEU A 304 -5.59 -9.37 15.32
C LEU A 304 -5.24 -10.00 16.68
#